data_AF-A0A8H7IZH6-F1
#
_entry.id   AF-A0A8H7IZH6-F1
#
_cell.length_a   1.000
_cell.length_b   1.000
_cell.length_c   1.000
_cell.angle_alpha   90.00
_cell.angle_beta   90.00
_cell.angle_gamma   90.00
#
_symmetry.space_group_name_H-M   'P 1'
#
loop_
_entity.id
_entity.type
_entity.pdbx_description
1 polymer ?
#
loop_
_entity_poly.entity_id
_entity_poly.type
_entity_poly.pdbx_seq_one_letter_code
_entity_poly.pdbx_strand_id
1 'polypeptide(L)'
;MRLRRGFQRVLEGDNASSYYILQLHSELFDNPSNAPLYVHRRLKPPRRSHRSLSRPVEPCAIQPLLSVNMGLKTRGAALVATLLFSTAATAHEHHMNKIEEGHAVSEDPIDSILWIHILVQSLAWGIIFPTGMVLGIIRSKWHVPVQVSGSILAVIGYFLGHKHKGRQFTENIHAKFVPVIMLMLIIQIVMGVYLKLHLEKGIHGKVRRIVVKAHGVVGKTMPVVTWVQFVFGGITALGFCRADHTGQCLAHFIMGSAFIAYGIILTILLLVGQMWLKRTGRSQEFFDSLVIAAWGCVNTFTEHRWGSPWAHNDLQHTSMGIIWWAAGLVGVWLSRKRNGQPKRNLIPGMVIFVTGWAMSSHPQHLPISTMIHTVFGYTLMAAGAARMIEISFVLKDRIAVTNDLSDPDPNSFQYLTPFLLIAGGFLFMGATEEQMQLLSDANVTHVSYVLILFSIAFLMFLFANLLIHLYAVHAFQDSKADAEAPHANGGPNGYARVDHRVRDAEEFELEGLTDDDDDEPLVHKEGRTNGHVAL
;
A
#
# COMPACT_ATOMS: atom_id res chain seq x y z
N MET A 1 49.18 58.95 -4.93
CA MET A 1 50.07 58.80 -3.76
C MET A 1 50.10 57.31 -3.41
N ARG A 2 51.28 56.68 -3.58
CA ARG A 2 51.75 55.36 -3.08
C ARG A 2 50.75 54.18 -3.09
N LEU A 3 50.75 53.25 -4.05
CA LEU A 3 51.83 52.45 -4.62
C LEU A 3 52.44 51.43 -3.62
N ARG A 4 52.17 50.15 -3.93
CA ARG A 4 53.13 49.02 -3.97
C ARG A 4 53.62 48.35 -2.67
N ARG A 5 53.47 47.01 -2.74
CA ARG A 5 54.42 45.94 -2.36
C ARG A 5 54.60 45.76 -0.85
N GLY A 6 54.55 44.55 -0.31
CA GLY A 6 54.71 43.24 -0.92
C GLY A 6 55.60 42.41 0.00
N PHE A 7 55.24 41.13 0.16
CA PHE A 7 56.02 39.94 0.50
C PHE A 7 54.96 38.89 0.92
N GLN A 8 54.47 37.91 0.13
CA GLN A 8 55.12 36.99 -0.81
C GLN A 8 56.32 36.34 -0.13
N ARG A 9 56.28 35.10 0.36
CA ARG A 9 56.26 33.80 -0.36
C ARG A 9 56.43 32.76 0.78
N VAL A 10 55.76 31.61 0.86
CA VAL A 10 55.95 30.34 0.15
C VAL A 10 54.87 29.43 0.80
N LEU A 11 53.94 28.81 0.07
CA LEU A 11 54.10 27.45 -0.47
C LEU A 11 53.14 27.27 -1.66
N GLU A 12 53.74 27.17 -2.84
CA GLU A 12 53.15 26.61 -4.05
C GLU A 12 52.90 25.10 -3.86
N GLY A 13 51.84 24.57 -4.48
CA GLY A 13 51.55 23.13 -4.46
C GLY A 13 50.16 22.75 -4.97
N ASP A 14 49.82 23.22 -6.17
CA ASP A 14 49.03 22.60 -7.25
C ASP A 14 47.71 21.82 -7.04
N ASN A 15 46.79 22.21 -7.95
CA ASN A 15 45.73 21.49 -8.67
C ASN A 15 44.42 21.17 -7.94
N ALA A 16 43.36 22.00 -8.05
CA ALA A 16 42.58 22.45 -9.23
C ALA A 16 41.72 21.34 -9.85
N SER A 17 40.42 21.34 -9.52
CA SER A 17 39.30 21.07 -10.43
C SER A 17 37.97 21.49 -9.79
N SER A 18 37.81 22.79 -9.59
CA SER A 18 36.53 23.47 -9.34
C SER A 18 36.42 24.65 -10.31
N TYR A 19 36.47 24.40 -11.61
CA TYR A 19 36.13 25.35 -12.67
C TYR A 19 35.70 24.59 -13.92
N TYR A 20 34.54 23.95 -13.84
CA TYR A 20 33.71 23.60 -14.99
C TYR A 20 32.26 23.68 -14.49
N ILE A 21 31.34 24.15 -15.33
CA ILE A 21 29.97 24.60 -15.01
C ILE A 21 29.92 26.08 -14.62
N LEU A 22 30.23 26.95 -15.59
CA LEU A 22 29.50 28.21 -15.85
C LEU A 22 30.07 28.90 -17.10
N GLN A 23 30.17 28.18 -18.22
CA GLN A 23 30.45 28.81 -19.52
C GLN A 23 30.07 27.86 -20.67
N LEU A 24 28.79 27.84 -21.05
CA LEU A 24 28.29 27.43 -22.37
C LEU A 24 26.78 27.69 -22.44
N HIS A 25 26.44 28.96 -22.48
CA HIS A 25 25.16 29.45 -23.00
C HIS A 25 25.45 30.79 -23.67
N SER A 26 25.20 30.88 -24.98
CA SER A 26 25.30 32.07 -25.85
C SER A 26 26.61 32.34 -26.62
N GLU A 27 26.88 31.50 -27.63
CA GLU A 27 27.23 31.97 -28.99
C GLU A 27 26.08 31.51 -29.90
N LEU A 28 25.18 32.41 -30.31
CA LEU A 28 25.26 33.31 -31.47
C LEU A 28 24.65 32.69 -32.73
N PHE A 29 23.37 33.07 -32.93
CA PHE A 29 22.74 33.28 -34.22
C PHE A 29 23.53 34.30 -35.07
N ASP A 30 23.70 34.00 -36.36
CA ASP A 30 23.64 34.87 -37.57
C ASP A 30 24.21 34.05 -38.74
N ASN A 31 23.67 33.95 -39.97
CA ASN A 31 23.05 34.94 -40.87
C ASN A 31 22.31 34.18 -42.06
N PRO A 32 21.75 34.80 -43.13
CA PRO A 32 20.38 34.51 -43.60
C PRO A 32 20.30 34.10 -45.10
N SER A 33 19.11 33.79 -45.62
CA SER A 33 18.62 34.30 -46.94
C SER A 33 17.25 33.74 -47.35
N ASN A 34 16.44 34.69 -47.85
CA ASN A 34 15.28 34.59 -48.75
C ASN A 34 13.90 34.11 -48.24
N ALA A 35 13.06 35.13 -47.99
CA ALA A 35 11.60 35.15 -48.02
C ALA A 35 11.05 34.99 -49.48
N PRO A 36 9.73 35.10 -49.79
CA PRO A 36 8.59 35.41 -48.92
C PRO A 36 7.23 34.70 -49.22
N LEU A 37 6.24 35.03 -48.37
CA LEU A 37 4.80 35.24 -48.66
C LEU A 37 3.91 34.04 -49.06
N TYR A 38 2.88 33.74 -48.26
CA TYR A 38 1.48 34.00 -48.64
C TYR A 38 0.53 33.97 -47.43
N VAL A 39 -0.29 35.00 -47.33
CA VAL A 39 -1.35 35.25 -46.35
C VAL A 39 -2.69 34.77 -46.93
N HIS A 40 -3.56 34.17 -46.09
CA HIS A 40 -5.04 34.25 -46.08
C HIS A 40 -5.61 32.95 -45.48
N ARG A 41 -6.78 32.88 -44.84
CA ARG A 41 -7.78 33.77 -44.22
C ARG A 41 -8.81 32.76 -43.67
N ARG A 42 -9.49 33.10 -42.57
CA ARG A 42 -10.65 32.37 -42.01
C ARG A 42 -11.62 31.88 -43.09
N LEU A 43 -12.36 30.80 -42.81
CA LEU A 43 -13.83 30.78 -42.85
C LEU A 43 -14.39 29.43 -42.33
N LYS A 44 -15.55 29.51 -41.67
CA LYS A 44 -16.41 28.43 -41.16
C LYS A 44 -17.67 28.39 -42.07
N PRO A 45 -18.67 27.52 -41.77
CA PRO A 45 -19.06 26.25 -42.41
C PRO A 45 -20.11 26.42 -43.56
N PRO A 46 -20.81 25.37 -44.06
CA PRO A 46 -22.11 25.00 -43.45
C PRO A 46 -22.56 23.52 -43.56
N ARG A 47 -23.65 23.24 -42.82
CA ARG A 47 -24.49 22.03 -42.75
C ARG A 47 -25.09 21.60 -44.10
N ARG A 48 -25.40 20.29 -44.24
CA ARG A 48 -26.59 19.82 -44.99
C ARG A 48 -27.10 18.45 -44.51
N SER A 49 -28.43 18.35 -44.52
CA SER A 49 -29.34 17.27 -44.16
C SER A 49 -29.48 16.18 -45.23
N HIS A 50 -29.93 14.97 -44.87
CA HIS A 50 -30.99 14.14 -45.52
C HIS A 50 -31.06 12.78 -44.76
N ARG A 51 -32.13 12.46 -44.04
CA ARG A 51 -33.43 11.81 -44.40
C ARG A 51 -33.37 10.28 -44.57
N SER A 52 -34.29 9.64 -43.83
CA SER A 52 -34.62 8.23 -43.58
C SER A 52 -34.61 7.24 -44.75
N LEU A 53 -34.34 5.96 -44.44
CA LEU A 53 -35.15 4.82 -44.91
C LEU A 53 -34.98 3.59 -44.01
N SER A 54 -36.10 2.88 -43.84
CA SER A 54 -36.38 1.77 -42.93
C SER A 54 -36.32 0.42 -43.65
N ARG A 55 -35.85 -0.64 -42.96
CA ARG A 55 -36.48 -1.97 -42.79
C ARG A 55 -35.47 -3.04 -42.28
N PRO A 56 -35.96 -4.14 -41.66
CA PRO A 56 -35.23 -4.95 -40.69
C PRO A 56 -34.58 -6.19 -41.30
N VAL A 57 -33.55 -6.72 -40.64
CA VAL A 57 -33.02 -8.07 -40.87
C VAL A 57 -32.83 -8.74 -39.51
N GLU A 58 -33.52 -9.86 -39.31
CA GLU A 58 -33.39 -10.75 -38.15
C GLU A 58 -32.02 -11.48 -38.14
N PRO A 59 -31.54 -11.92 -36.95
CA PRO A 59 -30.20 -12.46 -36.77
C PRO A 59 -30.11 -13.96 -37.13
N CYS A 60 -29.03 -14.30 -37.85
CA CYS A 60 -28.62 -15.67 -38.13
C CYS A 60 -27.93 -16.27 -36.90
N ALA A 61 -28.46 -17.41 -36.44
CA ALA A 61 -27.95 -18.21 -35.34
C ALA A 61 -26.64 -18.93 -35.72
N ILE A 62 -25.63 -18.85 -34.87
CA ILE A 62 -24.49 -19.77 -34.85
C ILE A 62 -24.36 -20.30 -33.41
N GLN A 63 -24.78 -21.55 -33.22
CA GLN A 63 -24.51 -22.36 -32.03
C GLN A 63 -23.02 -22.73 -31.96
N PRO A 64 -22.42 -22.78 -30.76
CA PRO A 64 -21.30 -23.67 -30.51
C PRO A 64 -21.79 -24.94 -29.78
N LEU A 65 -21.76 -26.04 -30.53
CA LEU A 65 -21.80 -27.41 -30.02
C LEU A 65 -20.42 -27.76 -29.45
N LEU A 66 -20.32 -27.95 -28.13
CA LEU A 66 -19.34 -28.84 -27.49
C LEU A 66 -19.68 -28.94 -25.99
N SER A 67 -20.65 -29.80 -25.68
CA SER A 67 -20.89 -30.27 -24.32
C SER A 67 -19.82 -31.31 -23.96
N VAL A 68 -18.82 -30.92 -23.19
CA VAL A 68 -18.02 -31.89 -22.43
C VAL A 68 -18.73 -32.12 -21.11
N ASN A 69 -19.40 -33.26 -21.04
CA ASN A 69 -20.17 -33.74 -19.91
C ASN A 69 -19.19 -34.19 -18.81
N MET A 70 -18.86 -33.32 -17.85
CA MET A 70 -18.00 -33.64 -16.71
C MET A 70 -18.82 -33.85 -15.44
N GLY A 71 -19.74 -34.82 -15.51
CA GLY A 71 -20.42 -35.35 -14.32
C GLY A 71 -19.72 -36.60 -13.84
N LEU A 72 -18.84 -36.51 -12.83
CA LEU A 72 -18.71 -37.54 -11.78
C LEU A 72 -17.72 -37.13 -10.66
N LYS A 73 -18.18 -37.33 -9.41
CA LYS A 73 -17.44 -37.52 -8.14
C LYS A 73 -16.96 -36.29 -7.34
N THR A 74 -17.88 -35.39 -6.99
CA THR A 74 -17.72 -34.39 -5.90
C THR A 74 -17.78 -34.97 -4.47
N ARG A 75 -17.96 -36.28 -4.30
CA ARG A 75 -17.95 -36.92 -2.96
C ARG A 75 -16.56 -37.29 -2.43
N GLY A 76 -15.50 -37.19 -3.26
CA GLY A 76 -14.12 -37.48 -2.85
C GLY A 76 -13.38 -36.30 -2.22
N ALA A 77 -13.72 -35.06 -2.58
CA ALA A 77 -12.97 -33.87 -2.16
C ALA A 77 -13.18 -33.51 -0.68
N ALA A 78 -14.37 -33.78 -0.12
CA ALA A 78 -14.68 -33.51 1.29
C ALA A 78 -13.94 -34.46 2.25
N LEU A 79 -13.62 -35.68 1.81
CA LEU A 79 -12.92 -36.68 2.63
C LEU A 79 -11.40 -36.42 2.70
N VAL A 80 -10.81 -35.83 1.66
CA VAL A 80 -9.39 -35.44 1.64
C VAL A 80 -9.14 -34.25 2.57
N ALA A 81 -10.11 -33.33 2.68
CA ALA A 81 -10.02 -32.20 3.60
C ALA A 81 -10.09 -32.65 5.08
N THR A 82 -10.80 -33.74 5.40
CA THR A 82 -10.91 -34.27 6.77
C THR A 82 -9.71 -35.15 7.17
N LEU A 83 -9.07 -35.84 6.22
CA LEU A 83 -7.87 -36.65 6.46
C LEU A 83 -6.60 -35.83 6.74
N LEU A 84 -6.62 -34.52 6.47
CA LEU A 84 -5.54 -33.61 6.84
C LEU A 84 -5.62 -33.12 8.30
N PHE A 85 -6.69 -33.44 9.05
CA PHE A 85 -6.89 -33.00 10.44
C PHE A 85 -6.35 -33.96 11.50
N SER A 86 -5.78 -35.12 11.15
CA SER A 86 -5.38 -36.14 12.12
C SER A 86 -3.86 -36.32 12.33
N THR A 87 -3.01 -35.54 11.68
CA THR A 87 -1.59 -35.48 12.10
C THR A 87 -1.46 -34.42 13.18
N ALA A 88 -1.68 -34.82 14.43
CA ALA A 88 -1.02 -34.18 15.55
C ALA A 88 0.46 -34.06 15.18
N ALA A 89 0.97 -32.83 15.11
CA ALA A 89 2.36 -32.57 14.81
C ALA A 89 3.21 -33.20 15.91
N THR A 90 3.71 -34.41 15.68
CA THR A 90 4.87 -34.91 16.38
C THR A 90 6.03 -34.01 15.95
N ALA A 91 6.45 -33.12 16.84
CA ALA A 91 7.68 -32.38 16.68
C ALA A 91 8.81 -33.41 16.53
N HIS A 92 9.29 -33.60 15.30
CA HIS A 92 10.53 -34.35 15.09
C HIS A 92 11.66 -33.50 15.65
N GLU A 93 12.46 -34.07 16.56
CA GLU A 93 13.73 -33.48 17.00
C GLU A 93 14.62 -33.28 15.77
N HIS A 94 14.77 -32.04 15.34
CA HIS A 94 15.85 -31.68 14.43
C HIS A 94 17.15 -31.75 15.24
N HIS A 95 17.99 -32.73 14.95
CA HIS A 95 19.34 -32.81 15.51
C HIS A 95 20.14 -31.57 15.11
N MET A 96 20.22 -30.58 16.01
CA MET A 96 20.95 -29.30 15.86
C MET A 96 22.47 -29.49 15.99
N ASN A 97 23.03 -30.57 15.44
CA ASN A 97 24.42 -30.97 15.69
C ASN A 97 25.45 -30.11 14.92
N LYS A 98 25.00 -29.12 14.14
CA LYS A 98 25.85 -28.30 13.24
C LYS A 98 25.84 -26.80 13.54
N ILE A 99 25.05 -26.36 14.52
CA ILE A 99 25.02 -24.94 14.90
C ILE A 99 26.01 -24.77 16.04
N GLU A 100 27.01 -23.92 15.86
CA GLU A 100 27.98 -23.61 16.91
C GLU A 100 27.28 -22.95 18.10
N GLU A 101 27.76 -23.22 19.32
CA GLU A 101 27.20 -22.62 20.53
C GLU A 101 27.24 -21.09 20.43
N GLY A 102 26.09 -20.45 20.72
CA GLY A 102 25.92 -19.00 20.61
C GLY A 102 25.45 -18.49 19.25
N HIS A 103 25.47 -19.32 18.19
CA HIS A 103 25.01 -18.92 16.86
C HIS A 103 23.52 -19.28 16.61
N ALA A 104 22.88 -18.49 15.75
CA ALA A 104 21.47 -18.63 15.38
C ALA A 104 21.23 -19.54 14.17
N VAL A 105 22.25 -19.63 13.32
CA VAL A 105 22.24 -20.30 12.02
C VAL A 105 23.56 -21.04 11.85
N SER A 106 23.55 -22.16 11.13
CA SER A 106 24.79 -22.84 10.75
C SER A 106 25.53 -22.07 9.65
N GLU A 107 26.84 -22.28 9.52
CA GLU A 107 27.65 -21.73 8.42
C GLU A 107 27.27 -22.27 7.03
N ASP A 108 26.60 -23.44 6.99
CA ASP A 108 26.13 -24.03 5.74
C ASP A 108 25.34 -22.99 4.90
N PRO A 109 25.56 -22.92 3.57
CA PRO A 109 24.83 -22.00 2.71
C PRO A 109 23.35 -22.37 2.62
N ILE A 110 22.53 -21.39 2.22
CA ILE A 110 21.14 -21.65 1.84
C ILE A 110 21.15 -22.56 0.61
N ASP A 111 20.60 -23.77 0.75
CA ASP A 111 20.55 -24.74 -0.34
C ASP A 111 19.48 -24.39 -1.38
N SER A 112 19.50 -25.08 -2.52
CA SER A 112 18.53 -24.84 -3.59
C SER A 112 17.08 -25.09 -3.16
N ILE A 113 16.84 -26.04 -2.25
CA ILE A 113 15.49 -26.36 -1.75
C ILE A 113 14.93 -25.17 -0.97
N LEU A 114 15.73 -24.58 -0.09
CA LEU A 114 15.36 -23.43 0.71
C LEU A 114 15.24 -22.17 -0.15
N TRP A 115 16.08 -21.99 -1.17
CA TRP A 115 15.88 -20.92 -2.16
C TRP A 115 14.57 -21.06 -2.92
N ILE A 116 14.21 -22.27 -3.37
CA ILE A 116 12.92 -22.52 -4.03
C ILE A 116 11.77 -22.23 -3.05
N HIS A 117 11.89 -22.63 -1.78
CA HIS A 117 10.91 -22.25 -0.75
C HIS A 117 10.73 -20.73 -0.67
N ILE A 118 11.81 -19.95 -0.54
CA ILE A 118 11.76 -18.49 -0.44
C ILE A 118 11.09 -17.89 -1.68
N LEU A 119 11.49 -18.30 -2.87
CA LEU A 119 10.96 -17.76 -4.12
C LEU A 119 9.49 -18.13 -4.35
N VAL A 120 9.11 -19.39 -4.11
CA VAL A 120 7.73 -19.85 -4.26
C VAL A 120 6.81 -19.17 -3.24
N GLN A 121 7.24 -19.04 -1.98
CA GLN A 121 6.44 -18.36 -0.96
C GLN A 121 6.32 -16.86 -1.25
N SER A 122 7.39 -16.21 -1.71
CA SER A 122 7.36 -14.80 -2.10
C SER A 122 6.41 -14.55 -3.27
N LEU A 123 6.39 -15.44 -4.26
CA LEU A 123 5.46 -15.38 -5.38
C LEU A 123 4.00 -15.60 -4.92
N ALA A 124 3.75 -16.67 -4.16
CA ALA A 124 2.41 -17.03 -3.71
C ALA A 124 1.82 -15.93 -2.82
N TRP A 125 2.51 -15.60 -1.72
CA TRP A 125 2.03 -14.67 -0.70
C TRP A 125 2.26 -13.21 -1.02
N GLY A 126 3.33 -12.87 -1.74
CA GLY A 126 3.68 -11.49 -2.05
C GLY A 126 2.98 -10.97 -3.29
N ILE A 127 2.65 -11.83 -4.25
CA ILE A 127 2.10 -11.42 -5.55
C ILE A 127 0.70 -12.01 -5.76
N ILE A 128 0.57 -13.35 -5.76
CA ILE A 128 -0.67 -14.02 -6.18
C ILE A 128 -1.83 -13.75 -5.21
N PHE A 129 -1.63 -13.91 -3.89
CA PHE A 129 -2.69 -13.70 -2.91
C PHE A 129 -3.20 -12.24 -2.88
N PRO A 130 -2.33 -11.19 -2.85
CA PRO A 130 -2.78 -9.81 -2.94
C PRO A 130 -3.50 -9.49 -4.25
N THR A 131 -3.03 -9.98 -5.40
CA THR A 131 -3.74 -9.83 -6.68
C THR A 131 -5.10 -10.53 -6.64
N GLY A 132 -5.14 -11.77 -6.14
CA GLY A 132 -6.39 -12.52 -5.94
C GLY A 132 -7.37 -11.81 -5.00
N MET A 133 -6.88 -11.16 -3.95
CA MET A 133 -7.69 -10.34 -3.04
C MET A 133 -8.32 -9.16 -3.78
N VAL A 134 -7.54 -8.39 -4.55
CA VAL A 134 -8.07 -7.28 -5.34
C VAL A 134 -9.11 -7.78 -6.36
N LEU A 135 -8.83 -8.88 -7.06
CA LEU A 135 -9.79 -9.53 -7.97
C LEU A 135 -11.09 -9.93 -7.26
N GLY A 136 -11.00 -10.35 -5.99
CA GLY A 136 -12.16 -10.68 -5.16
C GLY A 136 -12.97 -9.44 -4.78
N ILE A 137 -12.29 -8.33 -4.47
CA ILE A 137 -12.94 -7.04 -4.22
C ILE A 137 -13.71 -6.60 -5.47
N ILE A 138 -13.09 -6.64 -6.65
CA ILE A 138 -13.76 -6.28 -7.92
C ILE A 138 -14.70 -7.36 -8.49
N ARG A 139 -15.08 -8.37 -7.69
CA ARG A 139 -15.96 -9.49 -8.06
C ARG A 139 -15.58 -10.24 -9.36
N SER A 140 -14.29 -10.27 -9.71
CA SER A 140 -13.80 -10.91 -10.93
C SER A 140 -13.87 -12.45 -10.84
N LYS A 141 -14.29 -13.10 -11.94
CA LYS A 141 -14.28 -14.57 -12.07
C LYS A 141 -12.89 -15.20 -11.88
N TRP A 142 -11.82 -14.41 -12.06
CA TRP A 142 -10.43 -14.83 -11.87
C TRP A 142 -10.01 -14.92 -10.40
N HIS A 143 -10.79 -14.37 -9.47
CA HIS A 143 -10.51 -14.46 -8.03
C HIS A 143 -10.23 -15.89 -7.59
N VAL A 144 -11.17 -16.82 -7.83
CA VAL A 144 -11.04 -18.20 -7.34
C VAL A 144 -9.86 -18.95 -8.00
N PRO A 145 -9.70 -18.95 -9.34
CA PRO A 145 -8.54 -19.60 -9.97
C PRO A 145 -7.18 -19.09 -9.47
N VAL A 146 -7.04 -17.78 -9.29
CA VAL A 146 -5.81 -17.16 -8.79
C VAL A 146 -5.55 -17.58 -7.34
N GLN A 147 -6.57 -17.55 -6.47
CA GLN A 147 -6.43 -17.96 -5.07
C GLN A 147 -6.13 -19.46 -4.91
N VAL A 148 -6.73 -20.32 -5.74
CA VAL A 148 -6.44 -21.76 -5.75
C VAL A 148 -4.99 -22.00 -6.16
N SER A 149 -4.51 -21.30 -7.19
CA SER A 149 -3.12 -21.40 -7.65
C SER A 149 -2.14 -20.95 -6.56
N GLY A 150 -2.42 -19.82 -5.90
CA GLY A 150 -1.62 -19.34 -4.75
C GLY A 150 -1.61 -20.33 -3.59
N SER A 151 -2.75 -20.95 -3.30
CA SER A 151 -2.87 -21.96 -2.22
C SER A 151 -2.04 -23.21 -2.50
N ILE A 152 -2.06 -23.71 -3.74
CA ILE A 152 -1.23 -24.87 -4.16
C ILE A 152 0.26 -24.54 -3.99
N LEU A 153 0.70 -23.37 -4.49
CA LEU A 153 2.08 -22.93 -4.37
C LEU A 153 2.50 -22.74 -2.90
N ALA A 154 1.65 -22.15 -2.07
CA ALA A 154 1.93 -21.96 -0.64
C ALA A 154 2.09 -23.27 0.11
N VAL A 155 1.26 -24.28 -0.18
CA VAL A 155 1.37 -25.62 0.43
C VAL A 155 2.63 -26.33 -0.04
N ILE A 156 2.96 -26.27 -1.33
CA ILE A 156 4.22 -26.82 -1.86
C ILE A 156 5.41 -26.15 -1.18
N GLY A 157 5.42 -24.82 -1.13
CA GLY A 157 6.44 -24.03 -0.47
C GLY A 157 6.59 -24.41 1.00
N TYR A 158 5.49 -24.62 1.73
CA TYR A 158 5.51 -24.99 3.14
C TYR A 158 6.30 -26.28 3.38
N PHE A 159 6.06 -27.32 2.57
CA PHE A 159 6.79 -28.58 2.69
C PHE A 159 8.27 -28.46 2.29
N LEU A 160 8.60 -27.62 1.30
CA LEU A 160 10.00 -27.38 0.92
C LEU A 160 10.80 -26.78 2.09
N GLY A 161 10.19 -25.88 2.86
CA GLY A 161 10.80 -25.27 4.05
C GLY A 161 11.10 -26.25 5.19
N HIS A 162 10.55 -27.48 5.16
CA HIS A 162 10.86 -28.53 6.14
C HIS A 162 11.79 -29.62 5.58
N LYS A 163 12.08 -29.59 4.27
CA LYS A 163 12.87 -30.61 3.56
C LYS A 163 14.29 -30.16 3.20
N HIS A 164 14.63 -28.90 3.43
CA HIS A 164 15.99 -28.41 3.18
C HIS A 164 17.01 -29.12 4.08
N LYS A 165 18.24 -29.25 3.58
CA LYS A 165 19.36 -29.92 4.26
C LYS A 165 20.61 -29.04 4.36
N GLY A 166 20.60 -27.86 3.75
CA GLY A 166 21.64 -26.84 3.87
C GLY A 166 21.59 -26.13 5.22
N ARG A 167 21.64 -24.79 5.21
CA ARG A 167 21.58 -23.95 6.41
C ARG A 167 20.53 -24.45 7.41
N GLN A 168 20.97 -24.71 8.63
CA GLN A 168 20.13 -25.06 9.78
C GLN A 168 19.83 -23.82 10.60
N PHE A 169 18.66 -23.82 11.25
CA PHE A 169 18.16 -22.71 12.06
C PHE A 169 17.79 -23.26 13.43
N THR A 170 18.13 -22.55 14.49
CA THR A 170 17.56 -22.87 15.80
C THR A 170 16.06 -22.58 15.82
N GLU A 171 15.40 -22.84 16.95
CA GLU A 171 14.05 -22.33 17.20
C GLU A 171 13.96 -20.83 16.86
N ASN A 172 12.97 -20.46 16.05
CA ASN A 172 12.88 -19.13 15.45
C ASN A 172 11.43 -18.65 15.30
N ILE A 173 11.26 -17.34 15.20
CA ILE A 173 9.95 -16.69 15.14
C ILE A 173 9.22 -16.97 13.82
N HIS A 174 9.94 -17.11 12.70
CA HIS A 174 9.35 -17.42 11.41
C HIS A 174 8.57 -18.74 11.46
N ALA A 175 9.19 -19.81 11.94
CA ALA A 175 8.57 -21.12 12.08
C ALA A 175 7.42 -21.10 13.09
N LYS A 176 7.57 -20.42 14.23
CA LYS A 176 6.52 -20.25 15.24
C LYS A 176 5.28 -19.52 14.73
N PHE A 177 5.45 -18.62 13.75
CA PHE A 177 4.36 -17.83 13.20
C PHE A 177 3.64 -18.53 12.03
N VAL A 178 4.27 -19.51 11.37
CA VAL A 178 3.66 -20.27 10.25
C VAL A 178 2.26 -20.83 10.58
N PRO A 179 2.00 -21.46 11.75
CA PRO A 179 0.68 -21.98 12.08
C PRO A 179 -0.43 -20.94 12.02
N VAL A 180 -0.14 -19.67 12.35
CA VAL A 180 -1.11 -18.57 12.28
C VAL A 180 -1.54 -18.32 10.83
N ILE A 181 -0.57 -18.21 9.92
CA ILE A 181 -0.85 -17.97 8.50
C ILE A 181 -1.52 -19.17 7.85
N MET A 182 -1.07 -20.38 8.16
CA MET A 182 -1.69 -21.60 7.63
C MET A 182 -3.12 -21.77 8.12
N LEU A 183 -3.40 -21.44 9.39
CA LEU A 183 -4.77 -21.42 9.91
C LEU A 183 -5.63 -20.38 9.18
N MET A 184 -5.11 -19.17 8.96
CA MET A 184 -5.82 -18.15 8.17
C MET A 184 -6.12 -18.63 6.75
N LEU A 185 -5.17 -19.31 6.09
CA LEU A 185 -5.37 -19.89 4.76
C LEU A 185 -6.45 -20.96 4.75
N ILE A 186 -6.41 -21.90 5.70
CA ILE A 186 -7.42 -22.95 5.82
C ILE A 186 -8.80 -22.33 6.05
N ILE A 187 -8.91 -21.37 6.96
CA ILE A 187 -10.15 -20.65 7.24
C ILE A 187 -10.66 -19.94 5.96
N GLN A 188 -9.78 -19.30 5.21
CA GLN A 188 -10.12 -18.66 3.93
C GLN A 188 -10.64 -19.64 2.89
N ILE A 189 -9.97 -20.78 2.71
CA ILE A 189 -10.39 -21.83 1.77
C ILE A 189 -11.74 -22.41 2.20
N VAL A 190 -11.92 -22.75 3.47
CA VAL A 190 -13.18 -23.32 3.99
C VAL A 190 -14.33 -22.35 3.79
N MET A 191 -14.16 -21.07 4.15
CA MET A 191 -15.17 -20.05 3.91
C MET A 191 -15.44 -19.86 2.41
N GLY A 192 -14.40 -19.81 1.58
CA GLY A 192 -14.55 -19.65 0.13
C GLY A 192 -15.31 -20.82 -0.52
N VAL A 193 -15.01 -22.05 -0.12
CA VAL A 193 -15.74 -23.24 -0.56
C VAL A 193 -17.20 -23.18 -0.09
N TYR A 194 -17.45 -22.86 1.18
CA TYR A 194 -18.80 -22.70 1.71
C TYR A 194 -19.62 -21.69 0.91
N LEU A 195 -19.05 -20.52 0.62
CA LEU A 195 -19.72 -19.47 -0.17
C LEU A 195 -20.01 -19.91 -1.61
N LYS A 196 -19.16 -20.76 -2.20
CA LYS A 196 -19.37 -21.32 -3.55
C LYS A 196 -20.39 -22.46 -3.62
N LEU A 197 -20.81 -23.04 -2.49
CA LEU A 197 -21.87 -24.06 -2.46
C LEU A 197 -23.28 -23.47 -2.60
N HIS A 198 -23.45 -22.14 -2.63
CA HIS A 198 -24.73 -21.44 -2.78
C HIS A 198 -25.84 -21.96 -1.82
N LEU A 199 -25.44 -22.23 -0.57
CA LEU A 199 -26.38 -22.65 0.49
C LEU A 199 -27.13 -21.42 1.02
N GLU A 200 -28.24 -21.08 0.36
CA GLU A 200 -28.96 -19.82 0.62
C GLU A 200 -30.23 -20.00 1.47
N LYS A 201 -30.74 -21.23 1.60
CA LYS A 201 -32.03 -21.50 2.27
C LYS A 201 -31.90 -21.73 3.78
N GLY A 202 -32.91 -21.28 4.53
CA GLY A 202 -33.08 -21.55 5.95
C GLY A 202 -31.98 -20.93 6.83
N ILE A 203 -31.43 -21.71 7.76
CA ILE A 203 -30.36 -21.25 8.67
C ILE A 203 -29.10 -20.82 7.90
N HIS A 204 -28.84 -21.43 6.74
CA HIS A 204 -27.65 -21.16 5.94
C HIS A 204 -27.62 -19.74 5.35
N GLY A 205 -28.78 -19.12 5.05
CA GLY A 205 -28.83 -17.73 4.57
C GLY A 205 -28.28 -16.73 5.61
N LYS A 206 -28.67 -16.89 6.88
CA LYS A 206 -28.14 -16.06 7.99
C LYS A 206 -26.64 -16.28 8.20
N VAL A 207 -26.20 -17.55 8.18
CA VAL A 207 -24.78 -17.91 8.32
C VAL A 207 -23.95 -17.36 7.16
N ARG A 208 -24.46 -17.43 5.93
CA ARG A 208 -23.78 -16.91 4.73
C ARG A 208 -23.43 -15.44 4.87
N ARG A 209 -24.34 -14.60 5.39
CA ARG A 209 -24.09 -13.17 5.61
C ARG A 209 -22.89 -12.93 6.55
N ILE A 210 -22.76 -13.75 7.60
CA ILE A 210 -21.62 -13.68 8.53
C ILE A 210 -20.34 -14.15 7.83
N VAL A 211 -20.41 -15.27 7.10
CA VAL A 211 -19.25 -15.84 6.40
C VAL A 211 -18.72 -14.91 5.32
N VAL A 212 -19.56 -14.21 4.56
CA VAL A 212 -19.13 -13.21 3.56
C VAL A 212 -18.30 -12.10 4.24
N LYS A 213 -18.80 -11.55 5.36
CA LYS A 213 -18.08 -10.51 6.12
C LYS A 213 -16.75 -11.04 6.67
N ALA A 214 -16.77 -12.21 7.30
CA ALA A 214 -15.57 -12.83 7.87
C ALA A 214 -14.52 -13.12 6.78
N HIS A 215 -14.94 -13.67 5.64
CA HIS A 215 -14.09 -13.93 4.48
C HIS A 215 -13.45 -12.63 3.97
N GLY A 216 -14.24 -11.56 3.83
CA GLY A 216 -13.75 -10.25 3.43
C GLY A 216 -12.75 -9.62 4.41
N VAL A 217 -12.98 -9.70 5.72
CA VAL A 217 -12.09 -9.13 6.75
C VAL A 217 -10.78 -9.91 6.84
N VAL A 218 -10.85 -11.24 6.94
CA VAL A 218 -9.64 -12.08 7.02
C VAL A 218 -8.82 -11.97 5.73
N GLY A 219 -9.47 -11.83 4.56
CA GLY A 219 -8.78 -11.64 3.28
C GLY A 219 -8.04 -10.31 3.20
N LYS A 220 -8.68 -9.21 3.64
CA LYS A 220 -8.06 -7.86 3.65
C LYS A 220 -6.93 -7.70 4.67
N THR A 221 -6.92 -8.51 5.72
CA THR A 221 -5.85 -8.49 6.74
C THR A 221 -4.62 -9.33 6.35
N MET A 222 -4.77 -10.29 5.43
CA MET A 222 -3.68 -11.18 5.03
C MET A 222 -2.41 -10.47 4.52
N PRO A 223 -2.45 -9.40 3.70
CA PRO A 223 -1.24 -8.73 3.24
C PRO A 223 -0.36 -8.23 4.41
N VAL A 224 -0.99 -7.75 5.48
CA VAL A 224 -0.27 -7.28 6.68
C VAL A 224 0.36 -8.44 7.44
N VAL A 225 -0.40 -9.52 7.68
CA VAL A 225 0.11 -10.72 8.36
C VAL A 225 1.23 -11.39 7.55
N THR A 226 1.09 -11.41 6.24
CA THR A 226 2.09 -11.92 5.30
C THR A 226 3.36 -11.08 5.32
N TRP A 227 3.24 -9.75 5.34
CA TRP A 227 4.40 -8.86 5.46
C TRP A 227 5.21 -9.18 6.72
N VAL A 228 4.54 -9.36 7.86
CA VAL A 228 5.19 -9.77 9.11
C VAL A 228 5.96 -11.09 8.94
N GLN A 229 5.38 -12.07 8.24
CA GLN A 229 6.05 -13.34 8.00
C GLN A 229 7.27 -13.23 7.08
N PHE A 230 7.23 -12.35 6.08
CA PHE A 230 8.40 -12.06 5.24
C PHE A 230 9.52 -11.41 6.03
N VAL A 231 9.20 -10.45 6.90
CA VAL A 231 10.16 -9.84 7.82
C VAL A 231 10.77 -10.91 8.74
N PHE A 232 9.94 -11.76 9.36
CA PHE A 232 10.42 -12.87 10.18
C PHE A 232 11.28 -13.87 9.39
N GLY A 233 10.95 -14.11 8.12
CA GLY A 233 11.76 -14.93 7.22
C GLY A 233 13.15 -14.34 6.98
N GLY A 234 13.24 -13.04 6.70
CA GLY A 234 14.51 -12.33 6.55
C GLY A 234 15.36 -12.36 7.82
N ILE A 235 14.76 -12.06 8.97
CA ILE A 235 15.42 -12.13 10.28
C ILE A 235 15.97 -13.54 10.53
N THR A 236 15.15 -14.57 10.27
CA THR A 236 15.55 -15.97 10.48
C THR A 236 16.66 -16.40 9.51
N ALA A 237 16.57 -15.99 8.23
CA ALA A 237 17.56 -16.34 7.21
C ALA A 237 18.97 -15.79 7.54
N LEU A 238 19.03 -14.62 8.17
CA LEU A 238 20.26 -13.95 8.58
C LEU A 238 20.70 -14.30 10.01
N GLY A 239 19.81 -14.83 10.84
CA GLY A 239 20.10 -15.16 12.23
C GLY A 239 20.09 -13.95 13.18
N PHE A 240 19.52 -12.82 12.76
CA PHE A 240 19.53 -11.55 13.48
C PHE A 240 18.48 -11.48 14.61
N CYS A 241 18.52 -10.38 15.35
CA CYS A 241 17.53 -9.91 16.30
C CYS A 241 17.38 -10.81 17.52
N ARG A 242 18.52 -11.21 18.09
CA ARG A 242 18.58 -12.05 19.30
C ARG A 242 19.32 -11.33 20.41
N ALA A 243 19.10 -11.81 21.64
CA ALA A 243 19.71 -11.27 22.85
C ALA A 243 19.59 -9.73 22.90
N ASP A 244 20.69 -9.03 23.13
CA ASP A 244 20.71 -7.58 23.34
C ASP A 244 20.36 -6.76 22.09
N HIS A 245 20.40 -7.36 20.88
CA HIS A 245 20.02 -6.70 19.63
C HIS A 245 18.50 -6.64 19.40
N THR A 246 17.71 -7.37 20.19
CA THR A 246 16.25 -7.51 19.98
C THR A 246 15.52 -6.16 19.98
N GLY A 247 15.85 -5.27 20.92
CA GLY A 247 15.20 -3.96 21.03
C GLY A 247 15.48 -3.07 19.83
N GLN A 248 16.74 -3.02 19.38
CA GLN A 248 17.18 -2.25 18.22
C GLN A 248 16.49 -2.76 16.94
N CYS A 249 16.46 -4.08 16.76
CA CYS A 249 15.76 -4.73 15.66
C CYS A 249 14.26 -4.39 15.65
N LEU A 250 13.58 -4.49 16.79
CA LEU A 250 12.16 -4.18 16.88
C LEU A 250 11.88 -2.73 16.46
N ALA A 251 12.69 -1.78 16.93
CA ALA A 251 12.55 -0.38 16.54
C ALA A 251 12.68 -0.20 15.01
N HIS A 252 13.70 -0.81 14.39
CA HIS A 252 13.97 -0.68 12.96
C HIS A 252 12.88 -1.34 12.10
N PHE A 253 12.50 -2.58 12.43
CA PHE A 253 11.52 -3.32 11.65
C PHE A 253 10.09 -2.80 11.84
N ILE A 254 9.69 -2.40 13.05
CA ILE A 254 8.34 -1.86 13.30
C ILE A 254 8.20 -0.48 12.66
N MET A 255 9.11 0.46 12.95
CA MET A 255 8.99 1.82 12.41
C MET A 255 9.20 1.85 10.90
N GLY A 256 10.16 1.09 10.38
CA GLY A 256 10.39 1.02 8.94
C GLY A 256 9.20 0.40 8.20
N SER A 257 8.59 -0.67 8.74
CA SER A 257 7.33 -1.21 8.19
C SER A 257 6.17 -0.21 8.29
N ALA A 258 6.10 0.59 9.35
CA ALA A 258 5.08 1.62 9.51
C ALA A 258 5.21 2.72 8.44
N PHE A 259 6.44 3.14 8.09
CA PHE A 259 6.66 4.09 6.99
C PHE A 259 6.24 3.51 5.63
N ILE A 260 6.53 2.23 5.36
CA ILE A 260 6.07 1.53 4.14
C ILE A 260 4.55 1.49 4.10
N ALA A 261 3.91 1.05 5.19
CA ALA A 261 2.46 0.99 5.30
C ALA A 261 1.83 2.37 5.10
N TYR A 262 2.42 3.41 5.70
CA TYR A 262 1.94 4.78 5.54
C TYR A 262 2.04 5.26 4.09
N GLY A 263 3.17 5.03 3.40
CA GLY A 263 3.31 5.36 1.98
C GLY A 263 2.29 4.62 1.08
N ILE A 264 2.00 3.35 1.37
CA ILE A 264 0.95 2.59 0.66
C ILE A 264 -0.44 3.18 0.94
N ILE A 265 -0.77 3.48 2.20
CA ILE A 265 -2.06 4.10 2.57
C ILE A 265 -2.21 5.45 1.88
N LEU A 266 -1.16 6.28 1.84
CA LEU A 266 -1.16 7.54 1.12
C LEU A 266 -1.42 7.35 -0.39
N THR A 267 -0.88 6.30 -0.99
CA THR A 267 -1.12 5.97 -2.41
C THR A 267 -2.57 5.52 -2.63
N ILE A 268 -3.14 4.72 -1.73
CA ILE A 268 -4.57 4.35 -1.77
C ILE A 268 -5.44 5.59 -1.66
N LEU A 269 -5.15 6.48 -0.71
CA LEU A 269 -5.90 7.73 -0.52
C LEU A 269 -5.79 8.65 -1.73
N LEU A 270 -4.62 8.73 -2.34
CA LEU A 270 -4.36 9.53 -3.53
C LEU A 270 -5.20 9.04 -4.73
N LEU A 271 -5.20 7.73 -4.98
CA LEU A 271 -5.79 7.16 -6.20
C LEU A 271 -7.29 6.88 -6.08
N VAL A 272 -7.75 6.39 -4.92
CA VAL A 272 -9.14 5.91 -4.78
C VAL A 272 -9.82 6.34 -3.48
N GLY A 273 -9.09 6.84 -2.48
CA GLY A 273 -9.64 7.22 -1.18
C GLY A 273 -10.21 8.64 -1.07
N GLN A 274 -10.16 9.45 -2.13
CA GLN A 274 -10.67 10.83 -2.14
C GLN A 274 -12.17 10.92 -1.80
N MET A 275 -12.98 9.97 -2.29
CA MET A 275 -14.42 9.92 -2.00
C MET A 275 -14.70 9.55 -0.54
N TRP A 276 -13.95 8.59 0.00
CA TRP A 276 -14.03 8.19 1.41
C TRP A 276 -13.71 9.38 2.34
N LEU A 277 -12.62 10.10 2.06
CA LEU A 277 -12.26 11.31 2.81
C LEU A 277 -13.39 12.35 2.82
N LYS A 278 -14.01 12.59 1.66
CA LYS A 278 -15.14 13.53 1.54
C LYS A 278 -16.33 13.12 2.42
N ARG A 279 -16.65 11.83 2.52
CA ARG A 279 -17.75 11.30 3.36
C ARG A 279 -17.47 11.44 4.86
N THR A 280 -16.22 11.22 5.29
CA THR A 280 -15.87 11.32 6.73
C THR A 280 -16.05 12.73 7.30
N GLY A 281 -16.10 13.76 6.44
CA GLY A 281 -16.10 15.15 6.90
C GLY A 281 -14.83 15.48 7.69
N ARG A 282 -13.70 14.86 7.34
CA ARG A 282 -12.37 15.11 7.91
C ARG A 282 -11.34 15.25 6.80
N SER A 283 -10.31 16.04 7.04
CA SER A 283 -9.16 16.11 6.13
C SER A 283 -8.25 14.91 6.35
N GLN A 284 -7.44 14.58 5.35
CA GLN A 284 -6.45 13.52 5.50
C GLN A 284 -5.50 13.81 6.66
N GLU A 285 -5.08 15.07 6.77
CA GLU A 285 -4.17 15.54 7.81
C GLU A 285 -4.75 15.40 9.22
N PHE A 286 -6.08 15.34 9.37
CA PHE A 286 -6.71 15.04 10.66
C PHE A 286 -6.34 13.63 11.13
N PHE A 287 -6.45 12.64 10.24
CA PHE A 287 -6.12 11.26 10.54
C PHE A 287 -4.61 11.07 10.72
N ASP A 288 -3.80 11.67 9.84
CA ASP A 288 -2.34 11.62 9.96
C ASP A 288 -1.90 12.21 11.30
N SER A 289 -2.46 13.37 11.69
CA SER A 289 -2.15 14.02 12.96
C SER A 289 -2.64 13.24 14.18
N LEU A 290 -3.76 12.52 14.07
CA LEU A 290 -4.27 11.66 15.14
C LEU A 290 -3.33 10.47 15.39
N VAL A 291 -2.85 9.84 14.31
CA VAL A 291 -1.88 8.74 14.41
C VAL A 291 -0.55 9.23 14.95
N ILE A 292 -0.05 10.36 14.46
CA ILE A 292 1.16 11.02 14.98
C ILE A 292 0.98 11.33 16.48
N ALA A 293 -0.18 11.82 16.90
CA ALA A 293 -0.49 12.10 18.29
C ALA A 293 -0.46 10.84 19.17
N ALA A 294 -1.17 9.80 18.75
CA ALA A 294 -1.26 8.54 19.48
C ALA A 294 0.10 7.85 19.58
N TRP A 295 0.83 7.74 18.46
CA TRP A 295 2.15 7.13 18.43
C TRP A 295 3.18 7.92 19.25
N GLY A 296 3.18 9.25 19.13
CA GLY A 296 4.05 10.12 19.92
C GLY A 296 3.81 9.96 21.44
N CYS A 297 2.55 9.80 21.85
CA CYS A 297 2.21 9.53 23.24
C CYS A 297 2.78 8.19 23.69
N VAL A 298 2.54 7.11 22.94
CA VAL A 298 3.10 5.78 23.26
C VAL A 298 4.61 5.88 23.37
N ASN A 299 5.29 6.39 22.34
CA ASN A 299 6.74 6.52 22.31
C ASN A 299 7.31 7.33 23.49
N THR A 300 6.65 8.43 23.87
CA THR A 300 7.07 9.25 25.02
C THR A 300 7.03 8.46 26.34
N PHE A 301 6.02 7.62 26.53
CA PHE A 301 5.78 6.97 27.82
C PHE A 301 6.30 5.54 27.89
N THR A 302 6.72 4.93 26.78
CA THR A 302 7.24 3.54 26.76
C THR A 302 8.73 3.43 26.55
N GLU A 303 9.39 4.47 26.04
CA GLU A 303 10.81 4.41 25.67
C GLU A 303 11.73 4.38 26.89
N HIS A 304 11.50 5.26 27.86
CA HIS A 304 12.23 5.24 29.12
C HIS A 304 11.60 4.23 30.09
N ARG A 305 12.43 3.35 30.65
CA ARG A 305 12.02 2.46 31.74
C ARG A 305 11.90 3.28 33.03
N TRP A 306 10.70 3.80 33.29
CA TRP A 306 10.41 4.60 34.47
C TRP A 306 10.92 3.92 35.75
N GLY A 307 11.86 4.58 36.42
CA GLY A 307 12.53 4.06 37.63
C GLY A 307 13.99 3.66 37.43
N SER A 308 14.51 3.60 36.19
CA SER A 308 15.93 3.47 35.91
C SER A 308 16.60 4.83 35.66
N PRO A 309 17.93 4.95 35.75
CA PRO A 309 18.65 6.14 35.30
C PRO A 309 18.42 6.41 33.81
N TRP A 310 18.42 7.67 33.41
CA TRP A 310 18.31 8.08 32.01
C TRP A 310 19.60 7.75 31.25
N ALA A 311 19.48 6.98 30.17
CA ALA A 311 20.56 6.82 29.21
C ALA A 311 20.53 7.92 28.13
N HIS A 312 21.63 8.08 27.39
CA HIS A 312 21.72 9.09 26.33
C HIS A 312 20.67 8.88 25.23
N ASN A 313 20.42 7.62 24.86
CA ASN A 313 19.44 7.26 23.82
C ASN A 313 17.99 7.51 24.29
N ASP A 314 17.71 7.32 25.58
CA ASP A 314 16.38 7.55 26.17
C ASP A 314 15.91 9.00 25.94
N LEU A 315 16.79 9.98 26.13
CA LEU A 315 16.46 11.39 25.96
C LEU A 315 16.15 11.73 24.49
N GLN A 316 16.92 11.17 23.55
CA GLN A 316 16.72 11.43 22.12
C GLN A 316 15.39 10.84 21.63
N HIS A 317 15.11 9.59 21.97
CA HIS A 317 13.89 8.93 21.54
C HIS A 317 12.64 9.47 22.26
N THR A 318 12.73 9.73 23.57
CA THR A 318 11.61 10.33 24.33
C THR A 318 11.28 11.74 23.82
N SER A 319 12.29 12.58 23.55
CA SER A 319 12.07 13.92 23.00
C SER A 319 11.46 13.90 21.60
N MET A 320 11.81 12.91 20.77
CA MET A 320 11.13 12.65 19.50
C MET A 320 9.64 12.30 19.71
N GLY A 321 9.33 11.47 20.70
CA GLY A 321 7.94 11.19 21.09
C GLY A 321 7.18 12.46 21.47
N ILE A 322 7.80 13.33 22.26
CA ILE A 322 7.17 14.56 22.76
C ILE A 322 6.78 15.50 21.62
N ILE A 323 7.70 15.75 20.69
CA ILE A 323 7.39 16.61 19.54
C ILE A 323 6.31 15.99 18.66
N TRP A 324 6.30 14.67 18.48
CA TRP A 324 5.25 13.98 17.72
C TRP A 324 3.88 14.21 18.33
N TRP A 325 3.68 13.94 19.62
CA TRP A 325 2.33 14.08 20.16
C TRP A 325 1.87 15.53 20.32
N ALA A 326 2.77 16.43 20.72
CA ALA A 326 2.45 17.85 20.81
C ALA A 326 2.08 18.43 19.44
N ALA A 327 2.86 18.15 18.40
CA ALA A 327 2.55 18.58 17.04
C ALA A 327 1.29 17.88 16.51
N GLY A 328 1.11 16.59 16.76
CA GLY A 328 -0.10 15.85 16.37
C GLY A 328 -1.38 16.50 16.91
N LEU A 329 -1.40 16.92 18.17
CA LEU A 329 -2.54 17.66 18.75
C LEU A 329 -2.80 18.99 18.02
N VAL A 330 -1.74 19.73 17.66
CA VAL A 330 -1.87 20.95 16.85
C VAL A 330 -2.44 20.64 15.46
N GLY A 331 -1.97 19.57 14.81
CA GLY A 331 -2.47 19.13 13.51
C GLY A 331 -3.95 18.73 13.55
N VAL A 332 -4.38 18.00 14.57
CA VAL A 332 -5.79 17.68 14.82
C VAL A 332 -6.61 18.96 14.99
N TRP A 333 -6.11 19.93 15.77
CA TRP A 333 -6.78 21.21 15.99
C TRP A 333 -6.93 22.03 14.71
N LEU A 334 -5.86 22.15 13.91
CA LEU A 334 -5.83 22.93 12.68
C LEU A 334 -6.58 22.29 11.50
N SER A 335 -7.01 21.04 11.64
CA SER A 335 -7.72 20.28 10.61
C SER A 335 -9.19 20.69 10.40
N ARG A 336 -9.65 21.77 11.04
CA ARG A 336 -11.01 22.31 10.95
C ARG A 336 -11.00 23.83 10.75
N LYS A 337 -11.94 24.31 9.93
CA LYS A 337 -12.26 25.73 9.80
C LYS A 337 -13.15 26.19 10.96
N ARG A 338 -13.31 27.50 11.13
CA ARG A 338 -14.20 28.10 12.15
C ARG A 338 -15.65 27.60 12.04
N ASN A 339 -16.12 27.29 10.84
CA ASN A 339 -17.45 26.77 10.57
C ASN A 339 -17.55 25.23 10.68
N GLY A 340 -16.53 24.55 11.21
CA GLY A 340 -16.49 23.10 11.39
C GLY A 340 -16.10 22.29 10.15
N GLN A 341 -15.93 22.94 8.98
CA GLN A 341 -15.58 22.25 7.75
C GLN A 341 -14.13 21.73 7.78
N PRO A 342 -13.82 20.60 7.11
CA PRO A 342 -12.47 20.08 7.00
C PRO A 342 -11.48 21.10 6.43
N LYS A 343 -10.28 21.12 7.00
CA LYS A 343 -9.16 21.94 6.52
C LYS A 343 -7.90 21.09 6.44
N ARG A 344 -7.15 21.23 5.36
CA ARG A 344 -5.79 20.70 5.27
C ARG A 344 -4.82 21.57 6.08
N ASN A 345 -3.72 20.99 6.53
CA ASN A 345 -2.69 21.71 7.28
C ASN A 345 -1.31 21.07 7.08
N LEU A 346 -0.26 21.79 7.43
CA LEU A 346 1.11 21.36 7.12
C LEU A 346 1.75 20.51 8.22
N ILE A 347 1.07 20.30 9.35
CA ILE A 347 1.68 19.75 10.56
C ILE A 347 2.24 18.34 10.36
N PRO A 348 1.52 17.38 9.74
CA PRO A 348 2.10 16.07 9.45
C PRO A 348 3.38 16.15 8.61
N GLY A 349 3.40 17.00 7.59
CA GLY A 349 4.59 17.22 6.75
C GLY A 349 5.76 17.82 7.53
N MET A 350 5.49 18.76 8.44
CA MET A 350 6.51 19.34 9.32
C MET A 350 7.08 18.32 10.31
N VAL A 351 6.24 17.47 10.92
CA VAL A 351 6.70 16.42 11.84
C VAL A 351 7.63 15.44 11.12
N ILE A 352 7.26 14.99 9.92
CA ILE A 352 8.10 14.11 9.10
C ILE A 352 9.42 14.80 8.75
N PHE A 353 9.37 16.09 8.37
CA PHE A 353 10.57 16.86 8.04
C PHE A 353 11.53 16.99 9.23
N VAL A 354 11.03 17.39 10.41
CA VAL A 354 11.84 17.56 11.62
C VAL A 354 12.39 16.22 12.11
N THR A 355 11.60 15.15 12.00
CA THR A 355 12.06 13.78 12.29
C THR A 355 13.23 13.42 11.37
N GLY A 356 13.11 13.69 10.06
CA GLY A 356 14.18 13.45 9.11
C GLY A 356 15.46 14.24 9.43
N TRP A 357 15.33 15.52 9.82
CA TRP A 357 16.47 16.32 10.27
C TRP A 357 17.16 15.69 11.49
N ALA A 358 16.40 15.35 12.53
CA ALA A 358 16.96 14.77 13.75
C ALA A 358 17.66 13.42 13.48
N MET A 359 17.07 12.57 12.64
CA MET A 359 17.65 11.29 12.23
C MET A 359 18.88 11.46 11.33
N SER A 360 18.93 12.52 10.52
CA SER A 360 20.10 12.79 9.66
C SER A 360 21.38 13.11 10.46
N SER A 361 21.20 13.60 11.69
CA SER A 361 22.25 13.94 12.64
C SER A 361 22.42 12.94 13.78
N HIS A 362 21.74 11.79 13.71
CA HIS A 362 21.76 10.79 14.77
C HIS A 362 23.08 9.98 14.69
N PRO A 363 23.98 10.10 15.70
CA PRO A 363 25.26 9.41 15.66
C PRO A 363 25.07 7.91 15.84
N GLN A 364 25.87 7.11 15.14
CA GLN A 364 25.89 5.65 15.26
C GLN A 364 27.30 5.15 15.57
N HIS A 365 27.40 3.97 16.17
CA HIS A 365 28.70 3.35 16.50
C HIS A 365 29.52 3.01 15.24
N LEU A 366 28.85 2.56 14.18
CA LEU A 366 29.47 2.22 12.90
C LEU A 366 29.39 3.41 11.91
N PRO A 367 30.49 3.79 11.23
CA PRO A 367 30.46 4.85 10.21
C PRO A 367 29.46 4.59 9.08
N ILE A 368 29.37 3.34 8.60
CA ILE A 368 28.40 2.94 7.56
C ILE A 368 26.95 3.13 8.05
N SER A 369 26.68 2.83 9.33
CA SER A 369 25.36 3.03 9.94
C SER A 369 25.00 4.51 9.99
N THR A 370 25.94 5.37 10.41
CA THR A 370 25.74 6.84 10.42
C THR A 370 25.37 7.34 9.03
N MET A 371 26.10 6.92 7.99
CA MET A 371 25.83 7.35 6.62
C MET A 371 24.45 6.91 6.11
N ILE A 372 24.02 5.68 6.43
CA ILE A 372 22.70 5.18 6.03
C ILE A 372 21.59 5.93 6.78
N HIS A 373 21.75 6.20 8.07
CA HIS A 373 20.84 7.02 8.85
C HIS A 373 20.77 8.47 8.33
N THR A 374 21.89 9.05 7.88
CA THR A 374 21.91 10.35 7.21
C THR A 374 21.07 10.34 5.93
N VAL A 375 21.21 9.32 5.07
CA VAL A 375 20.40 9.18 3.85
C VAL A 375 18.92 8.96 4.17
N PHE A 376 18.61 8.14 5.19
CA PHE A 376 17.25 7.97 5.70
C PHE A 376 16.65 9.31 6.15
N GLY A 377 17.39 10.08 6.94
CA GLY A 377 16.99 11.40 7.42
C GLY A 377 16.70 12.37 6.26
N TYR A 378 17.58 12.44 5.27
CA TYR A 378 17.35 13.25 4.07
C TYR A 378 16.15 12.79 3.24
N THR A 379 15.91 11.48 3.18
CA THR A 379 14.74 10.91 2.49
C THR A 379 13.44 11.32 3.20
N LEU A 380 13.40 11.29 4.53
CA LEU A 380 12.26 11.79 5.31
C LEU A 380 12.09 13.30 5.21
N MET A 381 13.18 14.08 5.24
CA MET A 381 13.11 15.53 5.00
C MET A 381 12.51 15.82 3.62
N ALA A 382 12.94 15.09 2.58
CA ALA A 382 12.38 15.22 1.24
C ALA A 382 10.89 14.83 1.21
N ALA A 383 10.47 13.77 1.91
CA ALA A 383 9.07 13.38 2.02
C ALA A 383 8.21 14.46 2.69
N GLY A 384 8.66 15.01 3.83
CA GLY A 384 7.98 16.09 4.54
C GLY A 384 7.90 17.37 3.72
N ALA A 385 8.99 17.73 3.03
CA ALA A 385 9.03 18.88 2.13
C ALA A 385 8.10 18.70 0.94
N ALA A 386 8.13 17.54 0.27
CA ALA A 386 7.24 17.20 -0.82
C ALA A 386 5.77 17.32 -0.37
N ARG A 387 5.43 16.83 0.83
CA ARG A 387 4.07 16.94 1.38
C ARG A 387 3.66 18.39 1.62
N MET A 388 4.55 19.22 2.15
CA MET A 388 4.26 20.65 2.34
C MET A 388 4.09 21.39 1.01
N ILE A 389 4.91 21.06 0.00
CA ILE A 389 4.81 21.63 -1.35
C ILE A 389 3.51 21.20 -2.04
N GLU A 390 3.14 19.92 -1.91
CA GLU A 390 1.90 19.36 -2.42
C GLU A 390 0.69 20.13 -1.88
N ILE A 391 0.60 20.30 -0.55
CA ILE A 391 -0.52 20.98 0.09
C ILE A 391 -0.57 22.46 -0.31
N SER A 392 0.58 23.14 -0.26
CA SER A 392 0.65 24.60 -0.41
C SER A 392 0.53 25.06 -1.86
N PHE A 393 1.17 24.35 -2.80
CA PHE A 393 1.34 24.82 -4.19
C PHE A 393 0.57 23.99 -5.21
N VAL A 394 0.56 22.66 -5.08
CA VAL A 394 -0.14 21.76 -6.03
C VAL A 394 -1.64 21.81 -5.77
N LEU A 395 -2.04 21.54 -4.53
CA LEU A 395 -3.44 21.47 -4.13
C LEU A 395 -3.99 22.81 -3.62
N LYS A 396 -3.13 23.69 -3.10
CA LYS A 396 -3.52 25.00 -2.55
C LYS A 396 -4.60 24.86 -1.48
N ASP A 397 -4.34 24.00 -0.49
CA ASP A 397 -5.26 23.61 0.59
C ASP A 397 -6.57 22.93 0.14
N ARG A 398 -6.74 22.64 -1.16
CA ARG A 398 -7.89 21.88 -1.65
C ARG A 398 -7.76 20.41 -1.26
N ILE A 399 -8.92 19.77 -1.08
CA ILE A 399 -9.03 18.34 -0.76
C ILE A 399 -8.57 17.50 -1.96
N ALA A 400 -8.88 17.93 -3.19
CA ALA A 400 -8.44 17.30 -4.43
C ALA A 400 -8.06 18.35 -5.50
N VAL A 401 -7.31 17.92 -6.55
CA VAL A 401 -6.80 18.80 -7.63
C VAL A 401 -7.94 19.38 -8.46
N THR A 402 -8.95 18.57 -8.76
CA THR A 402 -10.10 18.92 -9.60
C THR A 402 -11.41 18.61 -8.85
N ASN A 403 -12.38 19.51 -8.96
CA ASN A 403 -13.80 19.19 -8.67
C ASN A 403 -14.46 18.50 -9.88
N ASP A 404 -13.77 18.52 -11.02
CA ASP A 404 -14.20 17.91 -12.25
C ASP A 404 -13.69 16.47 -12.31
N LEU A 405 -14.61 15.53 -12.20
CA LEU A 405 -14.34 14.09 -12.26
C LEU A 405 -13.99 13.62 -13.69
N SER A 406 -13.83 14.55 -14.65
CA SER A 406 -13.43 14.26 -16.03
C SER A 406 -11.96 13.88 -16.18
N ASP A 407 -11.09 14.40 -15.30
CA ASP A 407 -9.67 14.06 -15.19
C ASP A 407 -9.31 13.78 -13.72
N PRO A 408 -9.52 12.52 -13.26
CA PRO A 408 -9.27 12.14 -11.87
C PRO A 408 -7.79 11.85 -11.57
N ASP A 409 -6.90 11.97 -12.56
CA ASP A 409 -5.52 11.53 -12.40
C ASP A 409 -4.72 12.49 -11.50
N PRO A 410 -3.98 11.97 -10.51
CA PRO A 410 -3.16 12.81 -9.65
C PRO A 410 -1.95 13.37 -10.40
N ASN A 411 -1.50 14.55 -10.00
CA ASN A 411 -0.27 15.12 -10.51
C ASN A 411 0.93 14.22 -10.16
N SER A 412 1.90 14.09 -11.07
CA SER A 412 3.11 13.28 -10.86
C SER A 412 3.85 13.61 -9.56
N PHE A 413 3.82 14.87 -9.11
CA PHE A 413 4.43 15.32 -7.87
C PHE A 413 3.79 14.69 -6.62
N GLN A 414 2.50 14.35 -6.66
CA GLN A 414 1.78 13.80 -5.51
C GLN A 414 2.24 12.37 -5.14
N TYR A 415 2.91 11.67 -6.07
CA TYR A 415 3.51 10.36 -5.81
C TYR A 415 4.84 10.44 -5.05
N LEU A 416 5.45 11.62 -4.94
CA LEU A 416 6.77 11.77 -4.35
C LEU A 416 6.77 11.45 -2.85
N THR A 417 5.82 12.02 -2.09
CA THR A 417 5.67 11.75 -0.65
C THR A 417 5.48 10.26 -0.34
N PRO A 418 4.49 9.54 -0.91
CA PRO A 418 4.29 8.14 -0.60
C PRO A 418 5.49 7.27 -1.01
N PHE A 419 6.12 7.54 -2.15
CA PHE A 419 7.32 6.81 -2.58
C PHE A 419 8.49 7.01 -1.60
N LEU A 420 8.77 8.26 -1.21
CA LEU A 420 9.87 8.57 -0.29
C LEU A 420 9.63 7.97 1.11
N LEU A 421 8.38 7.83 1.56
CA LEU A 421 8.07 7.13 2.80
C LEU A 421 8.32 5.63 2.69
N ILE A 422 7.98 4.99 1.56
CA ILE A 422 8.31 3.58 1.32
C ILE A 422 9.83 3.39 1.26
N ALA A 423 10.55 4.26 0.54
CA ALA A 423 12.00 4.23 0.48
C ALA A 423 12.64 4.45 1.87
N GLY A 424 12.18 5.44 2.62
CA GLY A 424 12.59 5.69 3.99
C GLY A 424 12.36 4.48 4.90
N GLY A 425 11.23 3.79 4.74
CA GLY A 425 10.94 2.58 5.50
C GLY A 425 11.91 1.44 5.21
N PHE A 426 12.27 1.19 3.95
CA PHE A 426 13.30 0.19 3.62
C PHE A 426 14.70 0.59 4.08
N LEU A 427 15.07 1.87 3.97
CA LEU A 427 16.32 2.40 4.53
C LEU A 427 16.41 2.14 6.03
N PHE A 428 15.33 2.41 6.76
CA PHE A 428 15.29 2.22 8.20
C PHE A 428 15.30 0.74 8.59
N MET A 429 14.52 -0.12 7.93
CA MET A 429 14.57 -1.57 8.16
C MET A 429 15.96 -2.16 7.88
N GLY A 430 16.64 -1.64 6.86
CA GLY A 430 17.97 -2.09 6.45
C GLY A 430 19.10 -1.62 7.36
N ALA A 431 18.87 -0.74 8.34
CA ALA A 431 19.91 -0.12 9.14
C ALA A 431 20.13 -0.77 10.54
N THR A 432 19.81 -2.06 10.70
CA THR A 432 20.06 -2.76 11.98
C THR A 432 21.56 -2.90 12.25
N GLU A 433 21.96 -2.88 13.53
CA GLU A 433 23.38 -2.97 13.92
C GLU A 433 24.07 -4.20 13.32
N GLU A 434 23.42 -5.37 13.41
CA GLU A 434 23.94 -6.63 12.85
C GLU A 434 24.06 -6.59 11.32
N GLN A 435 23.09 -5.99 10.62
CA GLN A 435 23.15 -5.80 9.17
C GLN A 435 24.28 -4.85 8.78
N MET A 436 24.48 -3.77 9.53
CA MET A 436 25.54 -2.79 9.29
C MET A 436 26.92 -3.40 9.51
N GLN A 437 27.08 -4.23 10.54
CA GLN A 437 28.31 -4.96 10.79
C GLN A 437 28.61 -5.93 9.64
N LEU A 438 27.62 -6.74 9.23
CA LEU A 438 27.77 -7.68 8.12
C LEU A 438 28.19 -6.99 6.82
N LEU A 439 27.59 -5.84 6.50
CA LEU A 439 27.97 -5.08 5.30
C LEU A 439 29.36 -4.46 5.41
N SER A 440 29.72 -3.96 6.60
CA SER A 440 31.04 -3.40 6.88
C SER A 440 32.13 -4.45 6.70
N ASP A 441 31.94 -5.64 7.25
CA ASP A 441 32.89 -6.75 7.15
C ASP A 441 33.04 -7.26 5.71
N ALA A 442 31.95 -7.21 4.94
CA ALA A 442 31.94 -7.52 3.51
C ALA A 442 32.49 -6.39 2.61
N ASN A 443 32.94 -5.26 3.17
CA ASN A 443 33.38 -4.06 2.45
C ASN A 443 32.32 -3.51 1.47
N VAL A 444 31.04 -3.67 1.78
CA VAL A 444 29.94 -3.10 0.98
C VAL A 444 29.77 -1.63 1.33
N THR A 445 29.81 -0.76 0.32
CA THR A 445 29.63 0.67 0.54
C THR A 445 28.17 1.03 0.85
N HIS A 446 27.97 2.07 1.66
CA HIS A 446 26.63 2.60 1.93
C HIS A 446 25.89 2.99 0.64
N VAL A 447 26.57 3.54 -0.37
CA VAL A 447 25.94 3.96 -1.64
C VAL A 447 25.34 2.75 -2.37
N SER A 448 26.12 1.68 -2.55
CA SER A 448 25.63 0.46 -3.21
C SER A 448 24.43 -0.13 -2.47
N TYR A 449 24.50 -0.17 -1.14
CA TYR A 449 23.42 -0.70 -0.31
C TYR A 449 22.16 0.17 -0.39
N VAL A 450 22.29 1.50 -0.30
CA VAL A 450 21.19 2.45 -0.47
C VAL A 450 20.49 2.26 -1.82
N LEU A 451 21.24 2.11 -2.91
CA LEU A 451 20.66 1.89 -4.25
C LEU A 451 19.86 0.58 -4.33
N ILE A 452 20.31 -0.47 -3.65
CA ILE A 452 19.56 -1.73 -3.55
C ILE A 452 18.25 -1.50 -2.79
N LEU A 453 18.28 -0.81 -1.66
CA LEU A 453 17.08 -0.54 -0.87
C LEU A 453 16.09 0.36 -1.62
N PHE A 454 16.56 1.38 -2.34
CA PHE A 454 15.71 2.18 -3.23
C PHE A 454 15.12 1.34 -4.36
N SER A 455 15.87 0.40 -4.93
CA SER A 455 15.36 -0.51 -5.96
C SER A 455 14.21 -1.37 -5.44
N ILE A 456 14.34 -1.91 -4.22
CA ILE A 456 13.27 -2.66 -3.54
C ILE A 456 12.06 -1.74 -3.28
N ALA A 457 12.31 -0.50 -2.86
CA ALA A 457 11.24 0.49 -2.67
C ALA A 457 10.48 0.81 -3.96
N PHE A 458 11.18 0.94 -5.10
CA PHE A 458 10.55 1.12 -6.41
C PHE A 458 9.69 -0.09 -6.80
N LEU A 459 10.17 -1.32 -6.57
CA LEU A 459 9.40 -2.53 -6.85
C LEU A 459 8.15 -2.63 -5.96
N MET A 460 8.27 -2.31 -4.68
CA MET A 460 7.13 -2.27 -3.76
C MET A 460 6.12 -1.19 -4.18
N PHE A 461 6.60 0.01 -4.54
CA PHE A 461 5.75 1.10 -4.99
C PHE A 461 5.05 0.76 -6.30
N LEU A 462 5.75 0.17 -7.27
CA LEU A 462 5.17 -0.33 -8.51
C LEU A 462 4.08 -1.34 -8.22
N PHE A 463 4.37 -2.34 -7.37
CA PHE A 463 3.41 -3.38 -7.06
C PHE A 463 2.15 -2.84 -6.37
N ALA A 464 2.30 -1.93 -5.40
CA ALA A 464 1.17 -1.25 -4.76
C ALA A 464 0.33 -0.48 -5.79
N ASN A 465 0.97 0.27 -6.70
CA ASN A 465 0.27 0.98 -7.77
C ASN A 465 -0.44 0.02 -8.73
N LEU A 466 0.16 -1.11 -9.11
CA LEU A 466 -0.47 -2.11 -9.96
C LEU A 466 -1.74 -2.67 -9.33
N LEU A 467 -1.71 -3.01 -8.04
CA LEU A 467 -2.88 -3.49 -7.31
C LEU A 467 -3.98 -2.43 -7.22
N ILE A 468 -3.63 -1.19 -6.91
CA ILE A 468 -4.60 -0.09 -6.77
C ILE A 468 -5.18 0.28 -8.14
N HIS A 469 -4.37 0.31 -9.19
CA HIS A 469 -4.82 0.56 -10.56
C HIS A 469 -5.74 -0.56 -11.05
N LEU A 470 -5.41 -1.83 -10.76
CA LEU A 470 -6.28 -2.96 -11.09
C LEU A 470 -7.67 -2.78 -10.48
N TYR A 471 -7.73 -2.34 -9.22
CA TYR A 471 -8.97 -1.98 -8.57
C TYR A 471 -9.66 -0.79 -9.24
N ALA A 472 -8.94 0.32 -9.43
CA ALA A 472 -9.48 1.59 -9.90
C ALA A 472 -10.12 1.49 -11.29
N VAL A 473 -9.46 0.85 -12.26
CA VAL A 473 -9.98 0.77 -13.63
C VAL A 473 -11.31 0.03 -13.69
N HIS A 474 -11.48 -1.04 -12.91
CA HIS A 474 -12.73 -1.79 -12.88
C HIS A 474 -13.81 -1.02 -12.12
N ALA A 475 -13.48 -0.50 -10.93
CA ALA A 475 -14.43 0.24 -10.10
C ALA A 475 -15.01 1.49 -10.80
N PHE A 476 -14.22 2.15 -11.66
CA PHE A 476 -14.68 3.33 -12.40
C PHE A 476 -15.29 3.03 -13.79
N GLN A 477 -15.14 1.81 -14.32
CA GLN A 477 -15.80 1.40 -15.57
C GLN A 477 -17.28 1.12 -15.38
N ASP A 478 -17.65 0.40 -14.31
CA ASP A 478 -19.04 0.09 -14.01
C ASP A 478 -19.86 1.39 -13.83
N SER A 479 -19.29 2.38 -13.14
CA SER A 479 -19.91 3.71 -12.98
C SER A 479 -20.16 4.49 -14.28
N LYS A 480 -19.47 4.15 -15.39
CA LYS A 480 -19.71 4.78 -16.71
C LYS A 480 -20.78 4.04 -17.51
N ALA A 481 -20.88 2.72 -17.37
CA ALA A 481 -21.91 1.93 -18.04
C ALA A 481 -23.32 2.31 -17.56
N ASP A 482 -23.48 2.58 -16.26
CA ASP A 482 -24.75 3.03 -15.68
C ASP A 482 -25.16 4.45 -16.14
N ALA A 483 -24.19 5.26 -16.55
CA ALA A 483 -24.43 6.62 -17.04
C ALA A 483 -24.89 6.68 -18.51
N GLU A 484 -24.74 5.61 -19.30
CA GLU A 484 -25.11 5.54 -20.72
C GLU A 484 -26.46 4.83 -20.97
N ALA A 485 -27.15 4.36 -19.91
CA ALA A 485 -28.51 3.84 -20.02
C ALA A 485 -29.49 4.95 -20.50
N PRO A 486 -30.43 4.68 -21.44
CA PRO A 486 -31.24 5.74 -22.05
C PRO A 486 -32.13 6.46 -21.03
N HIS A 487 -31.91 7.76 -20.86
CA HIS A 487 -32.77 8.62 -20.05
C HIS A 487 -34.21 8.65 -20.61
N ALA A 488 -35.15 8.06 -19.88
CA ALA A 488 -36.55 8.43 -19.97
C ALA A 488 -36.73 9.81 -19.30
N ASN A 489 -37.23 10.78 -20.08
CA ASN A 489 -37.47 12.19 -19.77
C ASN A 489 -37.71 12.58 -18.29
N GLY A 490 -36.96 13.57 -17.79
CA GLY A 490 -37.40 14.37 -16.64
C GLY A 490 -36.35 15.23 -15.92
N GLY A 491 -36.20 16.51 -16.33
CA GLY A 491 -35.84 17.65 -15.46
C GLY A 491 -34.37 17.82 -14.99
N PRO A 492 -33.87 19.07 -14.84
CA PRO A 492 -32.47 19.34 -14.50
C PRO A 492 -32.25 19.38 -12.98
N ASN A 493 -31.93 18.23 -12.37
CA ASN A 493 -31.40 18.17 -11.00
C ASN A 493 -29.95 17.69 -10.99
N GLY A 494 -29.01 18.62 -11.11
CA GLY A 494 -27.56 18.37 -11.08
C GLY A 494 -27.01 17.82 -9.74
N TYR A 495 -27.86 17.68 -8.71
CA TYR A 495 -27.51 17.05 -7.44
C TYR A 495 -27.73 15.52 -7.44
N ALA A 496 -28.58 14.99 -8.34
CA ALA A 496 -28.87 13.56 -8.41
C ALA A 496 -27.73 12.73 -9.04
N ARG A 497 -26.86 13.37 -9.83
CA ARG A 497 -25.74 12.70 -10.53
C ARG A 497 -24.60 12.26 -9.60
N VAL A 498 -24.52 12.87 -8.40
CA VAL A 498 -23.58 12.47 -7.35
C VAL A 498 -24.14 11.30 -6.52
N ASP A 499 -25.46 11.27 -6.34
CA ASP A 499 -26.17 10.25 -5.55
C ASP A 499 -26.12 8.85 -6.20
N HIS A 500 -26.15 8.77 -7.53
CA HIS A 500 -26.09 7.47 -8.23
C HIS A 500 -24.72 6.78 -8.08
N ARG A 501 -23.62 7.53 -8.21
CA ARG A 501 -22.25 7.00 -7.96
C ARG A 501 -22.04 6.53 -6.52
N VAL A 502 -22.84 7.07 -5.59
CA VAL A 502 -22.81 6.75 -4.17
C VAL A 502 -23.59 5.48 -3.90
N ARG A 503 -24.73 5.28 -4.57
CA ARG A 503 -25.50 4.05 -4.49
C ARG A 503 -24.73 2.87 -5.06
N ASP A 504 -24.11 2.97 -6.24
CA ASP A 504 -23.43 1.82 -6.84
C ASP A 504 -22.18 1.37 -6.05
N ALA A 505 -21.44 2.30 -5.42
CA ALA A 505 -20.30 1.96 -4.56
C ALA A 505 -20.71 1.45 -3.16
N GLU A 506 -21.88 1.86 -2.66
CA GLU A 506 -22.47 1.31 -1.44
C GLU A 506 -23.17 -0.01 -1.71
N GLU A 507 -23.89 -0.19 -2.81
CA GLU A 507 -24.45 -1.44 -3.34
C GLU A 507 -23.30 -2.44 -3.65
N PHE A 508 -22.10 -1.96 -4.00
CA PHE A 508 -20.91 -2.80 -4.06
C PHE A 508 -20.43 -3.35 -2.69
N GLU A 509 -20.61 -2.60 -1.60
CA GLU A 509 -20.31 -3.00 -0.21
C GLU A 509 -21.54 -3.57 0.57
N LEU A 510 -22.76 -3.30 0.11
CA LEU A 510 -24.07 -3.57 0.74
C LEU A 510 -25.00 -4.49 -0.06
N GLU A 511 -24.79 -4.83 -1.34
CA GLU A 511 -25.42 -6.02 -1.98
C GLU A 511 -24.90 -7.32 -1.36
N GLY A 512 -23.80 -7.25 -0.61
CA GLY A 512 -23.45 -8.31 0.35
C GLY A 512 -24.40 -8.37 1.57
N LEU A 513 -25.35 -7.43 1.69
CA LEU A 513 -26.22 -7.19 2.85
C LEU A 513 -27.71 -6.99 2.51
N THR A 514 -28.08 -6.64 1.28
CA THR A 514 -29.45 -6.49 0.81
C THR A 514 -29.58 -7.10 -0.58
N ASP A 515 -29.99 -8.36 -0.64
CA ASP A 515 -30.81 -8.87 -1.73
C ASP A 515 -31.71 -9.96 -1.15
N ASP A 516 -32.97 -9.92 -1.59
CA ASP A 516 -34.14 -10.72 -1.26
C ASP A 516 -34.85 -10.41 0.08
N ASP A 517 -35.74 -9.42 0.04
CA ASP A 517 -37.19 -9.58 0.34
C ASP A 517 -37.86 -8.20 0.48
N ASP A 518 -38.67 -7.81 -0.51
CA ASP A 518 -39.89 -7.00 -0.34
C ASP A 518 -40.72 -7.00 -1.66
N ASP A 519 -41.05 -8.21 -2.15
CA ASP A 519 -42.17 -8.39 -3.08
C ASP A 519 -43.40 -8.86 -2.28
N GLU A 520 -44.08 -7.95 -1.58
CA GLU A 520 -45.45 -8.19 -1.14
C GLU A 520 -46.45 -7.64 -2.18
N PRO A 521 -47.44 -8.43 -2.62
CA PRO A 521 -48.47 -7.95 -3.54
C PRO A 521 -49.39 -6.96 -2.82
N LEU A 522 -49.49 -5.75 -3.36
CA LEU A 522 -50.46 -4.73 -2.95
C LEU A 522 -51.89 -5.27 -3.06
N VAL A 523 -52.45 -5.68 -1.92
CA VAL A 523 -53.88 -6.00 -1.79
C VAL A 523 -54.66 -4.68 -1.82
N HIS A 524 -55.45 -4.51 -2.88
CA HIS A 524 -56.49 -3.49 -2.99
C HIS A 524 -57.39 -3.49 -1.74
N LYS A 525 -57.50 -2.34 -1.09
CA LYS A 525 -58.62 -2.04 -0.18
C LYS A 525 -59.20 -0.68 -0.52
N GLU A 526 -60.05 -0.65 -1.55
CA GLU A 526 -61.06 0.40 -1.67
C GLU A 526 -62.10 0.23 -0.55
N GLY A 527 -62.40 1.33 0.14
CA GLY A 527 -63.33 1.36 1.27
C GLY A 527 -63.63 2.78 1.72
N ARG A 528 -64.24 3.54 0.80
CA ARG A 528 -64.85 4.87 0.92
C ARG A 528 -65.65 5.09 2.23
N THR A 529 -65.42 6.21 2.93
CA THR A 529 -66.49 7.02 3.55
C THR A 529 -66.06 8.46 3.82
N ASN A 530 -66.97 9.38 3.50
CA ASN A 530 -66.93 10.84 3.60
C ASN A 530 -66.91 11.40 5.04
N GLY A 531 -66.46 12.66 5.18
CA GLY A 531 -66.80 13.57 6.29
C GLY A 531 -65.66 14.57 6.57
N HIS A 532 -65.55 15.72 5.88
CA HIS A 532 -66.12 17.03 6.22
C HIS A 532 -65.76 17.62 7.61
N VAL A 533 -65.07 18.78 7.55
CA VAL A 533 -65.13 20.01 8.40
C VAL A 533 -64.15 20.21 9.57
N ALA A 534 -63.37 21.30 9.39
CA ALA A 534 -62.87 22.36 10.30
C ALA A 534 -62.15 21.98 11.62
N LEU A 535 -61.12 22.69 12.07
CA LEU A 535 -60.77 24.11 11.95
C LEU A 535 -59.24 24.26 12.00
#